data_AF-A0A090KN52-F1
#
_entry.id   AF-A0A090KN52-F1
#
_cell.length_a   1.000
_cell.length_b   1.000
_cell.length_c   1.000
_cell.angle_alpha   90.00
_cell.angle_beta   90.00
_cell.angle_gamma   90.00
#
_symmetry.space_group_name_H-M   'P 1'
#
loop_
_entity.id
_entity.type
_entity.pdbx_description
1 polymer ?
#
loop_
_entity_poly.entity_id
_entity_poly.type
_entity_poly.pdbx_seq_one_letter_code
_entity_poly.pdbx_strand_id
1 'polypeptide(L)'
;MRALKQLIHFGWEQALSCIFPVVIFSSLAITQMLPLPFLPRYDWLLIICLLMQWWMVHSGLETKDELKVITMFHLIGLALEIFKVHMGSWSYPEEGYVKIFGVPLYSGFMYASVAKLSLSSVAEIEG
;
A
#
# COMPACT_ATOMS: atom_id res chain seq x y z
N MET A 1 -19.79 29.11 4.63
CA MET A 1 -19.68 28.07 5.67
C MET A 1 -19.76 26.65 5.12
N ARG A 2 -20.65 26.33 4.16
CA ARG A 2 -20.77 24.98 3.57
C ARG A 2 -19.48 24.48 2.87
N ALA A 3 -18.85 25.33 2.06
CA ALA A 3 -17.59 25.00 1.38
C ALA A 3 -16.42 24.69 2.35
N LEU A 4 -16.34 25.42 3.48
CA LEU A 4 -15.31 25.17 4.49
C LEU A 4 -15.53 23.83 5.21
N LYS A 5 -16.79 23.47 5.49
CA LYS A 5 -17.12 22.16 6.07
C LYS A 5 -16.77 21.01 5.11
N GLN A 6 -17.06 21.16 3.82
CA GLN A 6 -16.66 20.18 2.79
C GLN A 6 -15.15 20.06 2.69
N LEU A 7 -14.42 21.19 2.71
CA LEU A 7 -12.96 21.16 2.64
C LEU A 7 -12.32 20.47 3.86
N ILE A 8 -12.87 20.67 5.06
CA ILE A 8 -12.43 19.97 6.27
C ILE A 8 -12.75 18.48 6.19
N HIS A 9 -13.93 18.11 5.70
CA HIS A 9 -14.31 16.70 5.55
C HIS A 9 -13.42 15.99 4.52
N PHE A 10 -13.23 16.59 3.35
CA PHE A 10 -12.29 16.11 2.33
C PHE A 10 -10.87 15.93 2.90
N GLY A 11 -10.36 16.94 3.63
CA GLY A 11 -9.04 16.85 4.26
C GLY A 11 -8.95 15.70 5.27
N TRP A 12 -10.03 15.43 5.99
CA TRP A 12 -10.11 14.32 6.93
C TRP A 12 -10.05 12.95 6.23
N GLU A 13 -10.82 12.74 5.16
CA GLU A 13 -10.80 11.49 4.40
C GLU A 13 -9.45 11.26 3.69
N GLN A 14 -8.82 12.32 3.19
CA GLN A 14 -7.47 12.26 2.65
C GLN A 14 -6.43 11.90 3.73
N ALA A 15 -6.55 12.45 4.94
CA ALA A 15 -5.68 12.09 6.05
C ALA A 15 -5.84 10.62 6.47
N LEU A 16 -7.06 10.08 6.50
CA LEU A 16 -7.33 8.67 6.76
C LEU A 16 -6.74 7.76 5.67
N SER A 17 -6.78 8.21 4.41
CA SER A 17 -6.18 7.49 3.28
C SER A 17 -4.66 7.39 3.37
N CYS A 18 -4.02 8.34 4.04
CA CYS A 18 -2.58 8.34 4.26
C CYS A 18 -2.12 7.31 5.31
N ILE A 19 -3.01 6.70 6.09
CA ILE A 19 -2.63 5.72 7.12
C ILE A 19 -1.87 4.54 6.47
N PHE A 20 -2.38 4.01 5.36
CA PHE A 20 -1.76 2.87 4.68
C PHE A 20 -0.32 3.16 4.19
N PRO A 21 -0.06 4.21 3.38
CA PRO A 21 1.30 4.54 2.97
C PRO A 21 2.21 4.92 4.14
N VAL A 22 1.70 5.63 5.16
CA VAL A 22 2.49 5.94 6.37
C VAL A 22 2.96 4.65 7.04
N VAL A 23 2.09 3.66 7.20
CA VAL A 23 2.45 2.36 7.78
C VAL A 23 3.49 1.64 6.93
N ILE A 24 3.39 1.66 5.60
CA ILE A 24 4.40 1.07 4.71
C ILE A 24 5.76 1.75 4.92
N PHE A 25 5.81 3.09 4.87
CA PHE A 25 7.07 3.83 5.01
C PHE A 25 7.67 3.69 6.42
N SER A 26 6.86 3.75 7.47
CA SER A 26 7.31 3.50 8.84
C SER A 26 7.86 2.09 8.99
N SER A 27 7.22 1.08 8.40
CA SER A 27 7.70 -0.30 8.44
C SER A 27 9.00 -0.47 7.67
N LEU A 28 9.16 0.17 6.52
CA LEU A 28 10.43 0.20 5.77
C LEU A 28 11.55 0.80 6.63
N ALA A 29 11.30 1.94 7.28
CA ALA A 29 12.28 2.58 8.16
C ALA A 29 12.64 1.72 9.37
N ILE A 30 11.64 1.18 10.07
CA ILE A 30 11.85 0.35 11.27
C ILE A 30 12.63 -0.92 10.91
N THR A 31 12.23 -1.61 9.85
CA THR A 31 12.88 -2.86 9.43
C THR A 31 14.28 -2.66 8.85
N GLN A 32 14.61 -1.45 8.40
CA GLN A 32 15.97 -1.08 8.02
C GLN A 32 16.86 -0.82 9.25
N MET A 33 16.29 -0.26 10.34
CA MET A 33 17.04 0.04 11.57
C MET A 33 17.16 -1.16 12.51
N LEU A 34 16.15 -2.03 12.53
CA LEU A 34 16.06 -3.18 13.41
C LEU A 34 16.00 -4.47 12.58
N PRO A 35 17.07 -5.29 12.59
CA PRO A 35 17.02 -6.60 11.97
C PRO A 35 16.07 -7.48 12.78
N LEU A 36 14.95 -7.88 12.17
CA LEU A 36 13.95 -8.74 12.80
C LEU A 36 14.38 -10.21 12.69
N PRO A 37 14.29 -11.00 13.77
CA PRO A 37 14.53 -12.43 13.70
C PRO A 37 13.38 -13.17 12.98
N PHE A 38 13.62 -14.44 12.62
CA PHE A 38 12.67 -15.42 12.06
C PHE A 38 12.29 -15.32 10.59
N LEU A 39 11.95 -14.13 10.08
CA LEU A 39 11.52 -13.95 8.70
C LEU A 39 12.37 -12.89 7.98
N PRO A 40 12.62 -13.06 6.66
CA PRO A 40 13.24 -12.02 5.86
C PRO A 40 12.43 -10.72 5.89
N ARG A 41 13.14 -9.60 5.71
CA ARG A 41 12.56 -8.26 5.80
C ARG A 41 11.33 -8.08 4.92
N TYR A 42 11.39 -8.58 3.68
CA TYR A 42 10.31 -8.44 2.71
C TYR A 42 9.03 -9.19 3.11
N ASP A 43 9.16 -10.32 3.80
CA ASP A 43 8.01 -11.10 4.27
C ASP A 43 7.35 -10.44 5.48
N TRP A 44 8.13 -9.83 6.38
CA TRP A 44 7.60 -8.98 7.46
C TRP A 44 6.78 -7.82 6.91
N LEU A 45 7.30 -7.12 5.89
CA LEU A 45 6.59 -6.03 5.23
C LEU A 45 5.29 -6.50 4.59
N LEU A 46 5.30 -7.66 3.93
CA LEU A 46 4.10 -8.25 3.35
C LEU A 46 3.03 -8.53 4.41
N ILE A 47 3.42 -9.15 5.54
CA ILE A 47 2.49 -9.44 6.64
C ILE A 47 1.87 -8.14 7.18
N ILE A 48 2.68 -7.10 7.41
CA ILE A 48 2.18 -5.81 7.88
C ILE A 48 1.21 -5.19 6.87
N CYS A 49 1.53 -5.24 5.57
CA CYS A 49 0.64 -4.73 4.51
C CYS A 49 -0.71 -5.47 4.51
N LEU A 50 -0.69 -6.80 4.60
CA LEU A 50 -1.90 -7.62 4.62
C LEU A 50 -2.75 -7.37 5.87
N LEU A 51 -2.12 -7.27 7.04
CA LEU A 51 -2.82 -6.96 8.30
C LEU A 51 -3.44 -5.56 8.27
N MET A 52 -2.70 -4.57 7.76
CA MET A 52 -3.19 -3.21 7.61
C MET A 52 -4.36 -3.14 6.62
N GLN A 53 -4.22 -3.76 5.44
CA GLN A 53 -5.28 -3.83 4.44
C GLN A 53 -6.55 -4.48 5.02
N TRP A 54 -6.38 -5.61 5.71
CA TRP A 54 -7.49 -6.30 6.37
C TRP A 54 -8.15 -5.43 7.44
N TRP A 55 -7.36 -4.72 8.25
CA TRP A 55 -7.89 -3.82 9.27
C TRP A 55 -8.67 -2.64 8.67
N MET A 56 -8.24 -2.06 7.55
CA MET A 56 -8.97 -0.99 6.87
C MET A 56 -10.33 -1.46 6.36
N VAL A 57 -10.38 -2.65 5.76
CA VAL A 57 -11.64 -3.24 5.29
C VAL A 57 -12.55 -3.59 6.48
N HIS A 58 -11.98 -4.10 7.57
CA HIS A 58 -12.75 -4.47 8.77
C HIS A 58 -13.27 -3.26 9.56
N SER A 59 -12.50 -2.16 9.61
CA SER A 59 -12.92 -0.91 10.27
C SER A 59 -13.93 -0.11 9.45
N GLY A 60 -14.24 -0.55 8.22
CA GLY A 60 -15.16 0.16 7.32
C GLY A 60 -14.55 1.43 6.71
N LEU A 61 -13.24 1.64 6.87
CA LEU A 61 -12.49 2.71 6.18
C LEU A 61 -12.33 2.44 4.68
N GLU A 62 -12.59 1.18 4.27
CA GLU A 62 -12.50 0.75 2.89
C GLU A 62 -13.66 -0.17 2.52
N THR A 63 -14.29 0.15 1.39
CA THR A 63 -15.39 -0.61 0.81
C THR A 63 -14.87 -1.78 -0.03
N LYS A 64 -15.76 -2.75 -0.34
CA LYS A 64 -15.42 -3.90 -1.20
C LYS A 64 -15.04 -3.49 -2.62
N ASP A 65 -15.58 -2.37 -3.13
CA ASP A 65 -15.27 -1.91 -4.47
C ASP A 65 -13.91 -1.20 -4.51
N GLU A 66 -13.57 -0.42 -3.48
CA GLU A 66 -12.20 0.10 -3.30
C GLU A 66 -11.17 -1.03 -3.20
N LEU A 67 -11.47 -2.08 -2.42
CA LEU A 67 -10.58 -3.24 -2.30
C LEU A 67 -10.28 -3.92 -3.64
N LYS A 68 -11.28 -4.02 -4.54
CA LYS A 68 -11.07 -4.56 -5.89
C LYS A 68 -10.10 -3.71 -6.70
N VAL A 69 -10.26 -2.39 -6.65
CA VAL A 69 -9.36 -1.46 -7.35
C VAL A 69 -7.96 -1.53 -6.77
N ILE A 70 -7.81 -1.52 -5.45
CA ILE A 70 -6.52 -1.66 -4.75
C ILE A 70 -5.83 -2.97 -5.13
N THR A 71 -6.57 -4.07 -5.18
CA THR A 71 -6.05 -5.37 -5.63
C THR A 71 -5.57 -5.31 -7.09
N MET A 72 -6.32 -4.65 -7.97
CA MET A 72 -5.92 -4.47 -9.37
C MET A 72 -4.62 -3.65 -9.49
N PHE A 73 -4.51 -2.54 -8.75
CA PHE A 73 -3.29 -1.72 -8.71
C PHE A 73 -2.11 -2.45 -8.08
N HIS A 74 -2.36 -3.33 -7.11
CA HIS A 74 -1.33 -4.22 -6.56
C HIS A 74 -0.76 -5.14 -7.65
N LEU A 75 -1.62 -5.79 -8.44
CA LEU A 75 -1.18 -6.68 -9.52
C LEU A 75 -0.44 -5.92 -10.63
N ILE A 76 -0.95 -4.75 -11.02
CA ILE A 76 -0.30 -3.90 -12.02
C ILE A 76 1.06 -3.42 -11.51
N GLY A 77 1.13 -2.94 -10.26
CA GLY A 77 2.38 -2.51 -9.63
C GLY A 77 3.41 -3.63 -9.56
N LEU A 78 2.98 -4.84 -9.17
CA LEU A 78 3.84 -6.02 -9.16
C LEU A 78 4.35 -6.37 -10.56
N ALA A 79 3.50 -6.31 -11.59
CA ALA A 79 3.90 -6.55 -12.98
C ALA A 79 4.94 -5.52 -13.47
N LEU A 80 4.78 -4.25 -13.10
CA LEU A 80 5.76 -3.19 -13.41
C LEU A 80 7.11 -3.43 -12.72
N GLU A 81 7.08 -3.84 -11.45
CA GLU A 81 8.30 -4.20 -10.72
C GLU A 81 8.98 -5.42 -11.32
N ILE A 82 8.21 -6.43 -11.72
CA ILE A 82 8.74 -7.61 -12.43
C ILE A 82 9.42 -7.18 -13.72
N PHE A 83 8.80 -6.31 -14.50
CA PHE A 83 9.39 -5.78 -15.72
C PHE A 83 10.71 -5.04 -15.43
N LYS A 84 10.77 -4.18 -14.40
CA LYS A 84 12.00 -3.47 -14.00
C LYS A 84 13.13 -4.42 -13.63
N VAL A 85 12.83 -5.47 -12.86
CA VAL A 85 13.82 -6.49 -12.47
C VAL A 85 14.31 -7.28 -13.67
N HIS A 86 13.41 -7.67 -14.59
CA HIS A 86 13.80 -8.35 -15.83
C HIS A 86 14.68 -7.49 -16.75
N MET A 87 14.45 -6.18 -16.79
CA MET A 87 15.29 -5.24 -17.56
C MET A 87 16.58 -4.85 -16.83
N GLY A 88 16.79 -5.30 -15.59
CA GLY A 88 17.97 -4.98 -14.79
C GLY A 88 18.04 -3.54 -14.29
N SER A 89 16.95 -2.75 -14.40
CA SER A 89 16.90 -1.37 -13.91
C SER A 89 16.58 -1.27 -12.42
N TRP A 90 16.24 -2.40 -11.79
CA TRP A 90 16.00 -2.52 -10.36
C TRP A 90 16.35 -3.93 -9.87
N SER A 91 16.66 -4.09 -8.59
CA SER A 91 16.85 -5.40 -7.97
C SER A 91 16.44 -5.38 -6.50
N TYR A 92 15.98 -6.53 -6.00
CA TYR A 92 15.66 -6.74 -4.59
C TYR A 92 16.66 -7.72 -3.98
N PRO A 93 17.81 -7.23 -3.45
CA PRO A 93 18.97 -8.05 -3.12
C PRO A 93 18.80 -8.91 -1.86
N GLU A 94 17.92 -8.52 -0.94
CA GLU A 94 17.72 -9.28 0.30
C GLU A 94 16.89 -10.53 0.06
N GLU A 95 16.97 -11.52 0.96
CA GLU A 95 16.13 -12.71 0.83
C GLU A 95 14.64 -12.41 1.06
N GLY A 96 13.79 -13.27 0.53
CA GLY A 96 12.35 -13.20 0.75
C GLY A 96 11.70 -14.49 0.28
N TYR A 97 10.92 -15.13 1.14
CA TYR A 97 10.22 -16.37 0.80
C TYR A 97 9.11 -16.12 -0.22
N VAL A 98 8.39 -15.02 -0.06
CA VAL A 98 7.27 -14.65 -0.91
C VAL A 98 7.71 -13.65 -1.98
N LYS A 99 8.55 -14.14 -2.90
CA LYS A 99 8.99 -13.43 -4.11
C LYS A 99 8.46 -14.11 -5.37
N ILE A 100 8.04 -13.29 -6.32
CA ILE A 100 7.63 -13.73 -7.67
C ILE A 100 8.60 -13.10 -8.67
N PHE A 101 9.31 -13.93 -9.44
CA PHE A 101 10.33 -13.48 -10.41
C PHE A 101 11.35 -12.47 -9.83
N GLY A 102 11.81 -12.71 -8.59
CA GLY A 102 12.76 -11.82 -7.91
C GLY A 102 12.15 -10.57 -7.28
N VAL A 103 10.84 -10.38 -7.38
CA VAL A 103 10.12 -9.24 -6.82
C VAL A 103 9.32 -9.67 -5.59
N PRO A 104 9.49 -9.01 -4.43
CA PRO A 104 8.71 -9.31 -3.24
C PRO A 104 7.27 -8.80 -3.39
N LEU A 105 6.29 -9.58 -2.92
CA LEU A 105 4.87 -9.20 -3.08
C LEU A 105 4.49 -7.88 -2.41
N TYR A 106 5.17 -7.47 -1.33
CA TYR A 106 4.85 -6.20 -0.67
C TYR A 106 5.00 -4.99 -1.62
N SER A 107 5.84 -5.09 -2.66
CA SER A 107 6.10 -3.98 -3.59
C SER A 107 4.84 -3.53 -4.34
N GLY A 108 3.94 -4.47 -4.67
CA GLY A 108 2.65 -4.14 -5.27
C GLY A 108 1.78 -3.26 -4.37
N PHE A 109 1.86 -3.42 -3.04
CA PHE A 109 1.11 -2.58 -2.09
C PHE A 109 1.60 -1.13 -2.09
N MET A 110 2.85 -0.86 -2.46
CA MET A 110 3.33 0.52 -2.63
C MET A 110 2.53 1.25 -3.72
N TYR A 111 2.23 0.58 -4.84
CA TYR A 111 1.39 1.14 -5.90
C TYR A 111 -0.09 1.21 -5.48
N ALA A 112 -0.58 0.19 -4.79
CA ALA A 112 -1.95 0.15 -4.31
C ALA A 112 -2.26 1.29 -3.31
N SER A 113 -1.27 1.73 -2.53
CA SER A 113 -1.40 2.87 -1.62
C SER A 113 -1.73 4.19 -2.35
N VAL A 114 -1.18 4.38 -3.55
CA VAL A 114 -1.46 5.56 -4.38
C VAL A 114 -2.91 5.50 -4.88
N ALA A 115 -3.37 4.31 -5.27
CA ALA A 115 -4.75 4.11 -5.70
C ALA A 115 -5.77 4.45 -4.60
N LYS A 116 -5.49 4.08 -3.33
CA LYS A 116 -6.36 4.44 -2.20
C LYS A 116 -6.49 5.94 -2.01
N LEU A 117 -5.40 6.69 -2.15
CA LEU A 117 -5.43 8.16 -2.09
C LEU A 117 -6.32 8.75 -3.21
N SER A 118 -6.17 8.26 -4.44
CA SER A 118 -6.96 8.71 -5.58
C SER A 118 -8.45 8.33 -5.49
N LEU A 119 -8.78 7.15 -4.95
CA LEU A 119 -10.17 6.73 -4.78
C LEU A 119 -10.92 7.62 -3.79
N SER A 120 -10.26 7.94 -2.69
CA SER A 120 -10.85 8.76 -1.62
C SER A 120 -11.04 10.21 -2.05
N SER A 121 -10.29 10.69 -3.06
CA SER A 121 -10.52 12.02 -3.61
C SER A 121 -11.67 12.05 -4.63
N VAL A 122 -11.87 10.97 -5.39
CA VAL A 122 -12.97 10.85 -6.35
C VAL A 122 -14.32 10.65 -5.65
N ALA A 123 -14.38 9.78 -4.62
CA ALA A 123 -15.61 9.51 -3.89
C ALA A 123 -16.25 10.77 -3.28
N GLU A 124 -15.42 11.73 -2.85
CA GLU A 124 -15.88 13.01 -2.27
C GLU A 124 -16.32 14.03 -3.33
N ILE A 125 -15.89 13.90 -4.59
CA ILE A 125 -16.35 14.76 -5.69
C ILE A 125 -17.76 14.33 -6.15
N GLU A 126 -18.09 13.05 -6.02
CA GLU A 126 -19.38 12.49 -6.45
C GLU A 126 -20.49 12.55 -5.38
N GLY A 127 -20.18 12.90 -4.12
CA GLY A 127 -21.10 13.00 -2.98
C GLY A 127 -21.60 14.40 -2.65
#